data_AF-A0A2H3JF71-F1
#
_entry.id   AF-A0A2H3JF71-F1
#
_cell.length_a   1.000
_cell.length_b   1.000
_cell.length_c   1.000
_cell.angle_alpha   90.00
_cell.angle_beta   90.00
_cell.angle_gamma   90.00
#
_symmetry.space_group_name_H-M   'P 1'
#
loop_
_entity.id
_entity.type
_entity.pdbx_description
1 polymer ?
#
loop_
_entity_poly.entity_id
_entity_poly.type
_entity_poly.pdbx_seq_one_letter_code
_entity_poly.pdbx_strand_id
1 'polypeptide(L)'
;MSSHREWFVNYSPLASPQHVWLGDERYILAIGIGQITLHFDTPDSTKSALIQNVFHVPELNGNLLSVSNLTKRDYEVNFTHDECMITSPNGTLTVTAREEGNLF
;
A
#
# COMPACT_ATOMS: atom_id res chain seq x y z
N MET A 1 2.85 -3.09 0.84
CA MET A 1 4.01 -3.91 0.45
C MET A 1 4.60 -3.27 -0.78
N SER A 2 5.92 -3.26 -0.90
CA SER A 2 6.62 -2.66 -2.04
C SER A 2 7.92 -3.41 -2.34
N SER A 3 8.31 -3.47 -3.60
CA SER A 3 9.63 -3.95 -4.06
C SER A 3 10.69 -2.84 -4.12
N HIS A 4 10.30 -1.58 -3.99
CA HIS A 4 11.18 -0.42 -4.11
C HIS A 4 11.87 -0.09 -2.79
N ARG A 5 13.05 -0.68 -2.52
CA ARG A 5 13.81 -0.45 -1.28
C ARG A 5 14.10 1.04 -1.04
N GLU A 6 14.32 1.81 -2.09
CA GLU A 6 14.66 3.22 -2.09
C GLU A 6 13.52 4.12 -1.60
N TRP A 7 12.27 3.64 -1.60
CA TRP A 7 11.12 4.41 -1.07
C TRP A 7 10.99 4.34 0.45
N PHE A 8 11.70 3.41 1.09
CA PHE A 8 11.57 3.19 2.53
C PHE A 8 12.41 4.16 3.35
N VAL A 9 11.75 4.77 4.33
CA VAL A 9 12.37 5.46 5.47
C VAL A 9 12.18 4.63 6.74
N ASN A 10 13.03 4.85 7.75
CA ASN A 10 13.01 4.09 9.01
C ASN A 10 13.00 2.56 8.78
N TYR A 11 13.79 2.11 7.81
CA TYR A 11 13.86 0.72 7.40
C TYR A 11 14.65 -0.14 8.38
N SER A 12 14.14 -1.32 8.67
CA SER A 12 14.86 -2.40 9.33
C SER A 12 14.70 -3.72 8.58
N PRO A 13 15.77 -4.53 8.46
CA PRO A 13 15.62 -5.93 8.06
C PRO A 13 14.73 -6.69 9.05
N LEU A 14 13.95 -7.65 8.56
CA LEU A 14 13.22 -8.56 9.44
C LEU A 14 14.20 -9.56 10.08
N ALA A 15 13.92 -9.98 11.32
CA ALA A 15 14.74 -10.99 12.02
C ALA A 15 14.76 -12.33 11.27
N SER A 16 13.66 -12.67 10.60
CA SER A 16 13.55 -13.75 9.64
C SER A 16 12.63 -13.31 8.49
N PRO A 17 12.89 -13.76 7.24
CA PRO A 17 11.98 -13.51 6.14
C PRO A 17 10.57 -14.03 6.42
N GLN A 18 9.55 -13.30 5.97
CA GLN A 18 8.14 -13.70 6.09
C GLN A 18 7.56 -14.07 4.73
N HIS A 19 6.74 -15.13 4.70
CA HIS A 19 6.05 -15.54 3.48
C HIS A 19 4.92 -14.58 3.13
N VAL A 20 4.91 -14.12 1.88
CA VAL A 20 3.81 -13.41 1.25
C VAL A 20 3.21 -14.34 0.21
N TRP A 21 2.00 -14.85 0.50
CA TRP A 21 1.30 -15.80 -0.37
C TRP A 21 0.67 -15.10 -1.56
N LEU A 22 0.85 -15.71 -2.73
CA LEU A 22 0.26 -15.29 -3.99
C LEU A 22 -1.04 -16.09 -4.25
N GLY A 23 -1.87 -15.60 -5.18
CA GLY A 23 -3.15 -16.23 -5.51
C GLY A 23 -3.02 -17.60 -6.20
N ASP A 24 -1.82 -17.99 -6.61
CA ASP A 24 -1.51 -19.26 -7.26
C ASP A 24 -0.78 -20.24 -6.33
N GLU A 25 -0.99 -20.10 -5.01
CA GLU A 25 -0.44 -20.95 -3.95
C GLU A 25 1.09 -20.90 -3.79
N ARG A 26 1.80 -20.10 -4.59
CA ARG A 26 3.22 -19.80 -4.37
C ARG A 26 3.37 -18.72 -3.30
N TYR A 27 4.60 -18.55 -2.83
CA TYR A 27 4.95 -17.42 -1.96
C TYR A 27 6.24 -16.74 -2.42
N ILE A 28 6.36 -15.46 -2.06
CA ILE A 28 7.57 -14.66 -2.14
C ILE A 28 7.95 -14.15 -0.74
N LEU A 29 9.15 -13.59 -0.58
CA LEU A 29 9.67 -13.22 0.73
C LEU A 29 9.61 -11.71 1.00
N ALA A 30 8.99 -11.35 2.13
CA ALA A 30 9.24 -10.09 2.79
C ALA A 30 10.55 -10.18 3.58
N ILE A 31 11.49 -9.28 3.32
CA ILE A 31 12.84 -9.30 3.94
C ILE A 31 13.11 -8.10 4.84
N GLY A 32 12.24 -7.10 4.81
CA GLY A 32 12.38 -5.89 5.61
C GLY A 32 11.04 -5.24 5.88
N ILE A 33 11.05 -4.29 6.79
CA ILE A 33 9.91 -3.47 7.17
C ILE A 33 10.34 -2.02 7.33
N GLY A 34 9.44 -1.10 7.04
CA GLY A 34 9.69 0.32 7.28
C GLY A 34 8.46 1.15 7.00
N GLN A 35 8.70 2.40 6.63
CA GLN A 35 7.65 3.36 6.31
C GLN A 35 7.85 3.87 4.87
N ILE A 36 6.76 4.12 4.16
CA ILE A 36 6.79 4.75 2.82
C ILE A 36 5.90 5.97 2.84
N THR A 37 6.38 7.07 2.28
CA THR A 37 5.54 8.24 2.01
C THR A 37 4.89 8.08 0.65
N LEU A 38 3.57 8.03 0.62
CA LEU A 38 2.79 8.10 -0.61
C LEU A 38 2.43 9.56 -0.88
N HIS A 39 2.53 9.95 -2.14
CA HIS A 39 2.11 11.26 -2.63
C HIS A 39 0.90 11.07 -3.53
N PHE A 40 -0.14 11.90 -3.33
CA PHE A 40 -1.36 11.85 -4.10
C PHE A 40 -1.70 13.25 -4.57
N ASP A 41 -1.93 13.41 -5.86
CA ASP A 41 -2.38 14.66 -6.42
C ASP A 41 -3.89 14.79 -6.21
N THR A 42 -4.30 15.91 -5.63
CA THR A 42 -5.68 16.37 -5.56
C THR A 42 -5.83 17.57 -6.51
N PRO A 43 -7.04 17.92 -6.95
CA PRO A 43 -7.25 19.04 -7.89
C PRO A 43 -6.56 20.34 -7.47
N ASP A 44 -6.47 20.59 -6.16
CA ASP A 44 -5.96 21.85 -5.60
C ASP A 44 -4.56 21.73 -4.97
N SER A 45 -4.01 20.52 -4.77
CA SER A 45 -2.74 20.32 -4.04
C SER A 45 -2.19 18.90 -4.16
N THR A 46 -0.89 18.71 -3.91
CA THR A 46 -0.34 17.37 -3.63
C THR A 46 -0.41 17.11 -2.13
N LYS A 47 -1.08 16.02 -1.73
CA LYS A 47 -1.10 15.52 -0.36
C LYS A 47 -0.09 14.39 -0.19
N SER A 48 0.40 14.19 1.02
CA SER A 48 1.27 13.08 1.36
C SER A 48 0.75 12.31 2.57
N ALA A 49 0.84 10.98 2.54
CA ALA A 49 0.56 10.12 3.70
C ALA A 49 1.74 9.19 3.99
N LEU A 50 2.13 9.12 5.26
CA LEU A 50 3.13 8.17 5.73
C LEU A 50 2.46 6.84 6.07
N ILE A 51 2.76 5.81 5.27
CA ILE A 51 2.30 4.46 5.51
C ILE A 51 3.32 3.74 6.38
N GLN A 52 2.88 3.31 7.56
CA GLN A 52 3.71 2.58 8.51
C GLN A 52 3.59 1.06 8.32
N ASN A 53 4.60 0.32 8.80
CA ASN A 53 4.64 -1.14 8.81
C ASN A 53 4.51 -1.75 7.39
N VAL A 54 5.18 -1.13 6.42
CA VAL A 54 5.21 -1.61 5.05
C VAL A 54 6.26 -2.71 4.93
N PHE A 55 5.91 -3.86 4.38
CA PHE A 55 6.89 -4.89 4.04
C PHE A 55 7.62 -4.56 2.73
N HIS A 56 8.94 -4.76 2.76
CA HIS A 56 9.80 -4.77 1.59
C HIS A 56 9.88 -6.19 1.04
N VAL A 57 9.38 -6.36 -0.19
CA VAL A 57 9.20 -7.64 -0.88
C VAL A 57 9.83 -7.50 -2.27
N PRO A 58 11.14 -7.80 -2.44
CA PRO A 58 11.86 -7.48 -3.68
C PRO A 58 11.28 -8.14 -4.93
N GLU A 59 10.74 -9.35 -4.79
CA GLU A 59 10.17 -10.12 -5.91
C GLU A 59 8.73 -9.69 -6.27
N LEU A 60 8.15 -8.73 -5.55
CA LEU A 60 6.81 -8.23 -5.84
C LEU A 60 6.83 -7.36 -7.10
N ASN A 61 6.00 -7.71 -8.09
CA ASN A 61 5.77 -6.85 -9.24
C ASN A 61 4.73 -5.77 -8.88
N GLY A 62 5.17 -4.53 -8.74
CA GLY A 62 4.35 -3.41 -8.28
C GLY A 62 4.23 -3.30 -6.75
N ASN A 63 3.20 -2.60 -6.30
CA ASN A 63 2.94 -2.31 -4.88
C ASN A 63 1.54 -2.78 -4.51
N LEU A 64 1.39 -3.25 -3.27
CA LEU A 64 0.10 -3.69 -2.74
C LEU A 64 -0.24 -2.95 -1.45
N LEU A 65 -1.36 -2.24 -1.42
CA LEU A 65 -1.86 -1.59 -0.23
C LEU A 65 -2.82 -2.54 0.51
N SER A 66 -2.57 -2.74 1.81
CA SER A 66 -3.41 -3.63 2.62
C SER A 66 -4.71 -2.94 3.01
N VAL A 67 -5.83 -3.35 2.38
CA VAL A 67 -7.18 -2.87 2.72
C VAL A 67 -7.50 -3.13 4.19
N SER A 68 -7.13 -4.31 4.70
CA SER A 68 -7.38 -4.66 6.11
C SER A 68 -6.61 -3.78 7.10
N ASN A 69 -5.43 -3.26 6.74
CA ASN A 69 -4.73 -2.29 7.56
C ASN A 69 -5.38 -0.90 7.53
N LEU A 70 -6.00 -0.52 6.41
CA LEU A 70 -6.76 0.72 6.30
C LEU A 70 -8.04 0.66 7.15
N THR A 71 -8.83 -0.40 6.98
CA THR A 71 -10.12 -0.53 7.68
C THR A 71 -9.97 -0.72 9.19
N LYS A 72 -8.88 -1.31 9.68
CA LYS A 72 -8.53 -1.34 11.12
C LYS A 72 -8.26 0.04 11.72
N ARG A 73 -8.06 1.06 10.90
CA ARG A 73 -7.82 2.47 11.30
C ARG A 73 -9.01 3.35 10.94
N ASP A 74 -10.18 2.76 10.73
CA ASP A 74 -11.45 3.42 10.40
C ASP A 74 -11.42 4.16 9.05
N TYR A 75 -10.49 3.83 8.15
CA TYR A 75 -10.57 4.26 6.76
C TYR A 75 -11.55 3.39 6.00
N GLU A 76 -12.33 4.01 5.12
CA GLU A 76 -13.19 3.30 4.18
C GLU A 76 -12.48 3.16 2.83
N VAL A 77 -12.64 2.00 2.20
CA VAL A 77 -12.14 1.72 0.85
C VAL A 77 -13.32 1.30 0.00
N ASN A 78 -13.65 2.09 -1.02
CA ASN A 78 -14.77 1.87 -1.92
C ASN A 78 -14.24 1.60 -3.33
N PHE A 79 -14.61 0.45 -3.90
CA PHE A 79 -14.28 0.08 -5.27
C PHE A 79 -15.50 0.28 -6.18
N THR A 80 -15.32 0.96 -7.30
CA THR A 80 -16.31 1.12 -8.37
C THR A 80 -15.84 0.36 -9.61
N HIS A 81 -16.48 0.59 -10.76
CA HIS A 81 -16.10 -0.03 -12.02
C HIS A 81 -14.68 0.36 -12.47
N ASP A 82 -14.25 1.59 -12.23
CA ASP A 82 -13.00 2.15 -12.77
C ASP A 82 -12.13 2.85 -11.71
N GLU A 83 -12.62 3.00 -10.48
CA GLU A 83 -11.93 3.72 -9.42
C GLU A 83 -11.91 2.96 -8.08
N CYS A 84 -10.86 3.22 -7.31
CA CYS A 84 -10.76 2.88 -5.90
C CYS A 84 -10.60 4.17 -5.10
N MET A 85 -11.52 4.40 -4.17
CA MET A 85 -11.55 5.59 -3.32
C MET A 85 -11.25 5.23 -1.87
N ILE A 86 -10.35 5.98 -1.24
CA ILE A 86 -10.04 5.84 0.19
C ILE A 86 -10.51 7.10 0.92
N THR A 87 -11.39 6.91 1.90
CA THR A 87 -11.96 7.97 2.73
C THR A 87 -11.41 7.86 4.14
N SER A 88 -10.97 8.98 4.72
CA SER A 88 -10.50 9.03 6.10
C SER A 88 -11.64 8.96 7.11
N PRO A 89 -11.37 8.65 8.39
CA PRO A 89 -12.41 8.49 9.41
C PRO A 89 -13.33 9.71 9.63
N ASN A 90 -12.88 10.90 9.22
CA ASN A 90 -13.66 12.14 9.28
C ASN A 90 -14.54 12.38 8.02
N GLY A 91 -14.63 11.41 7.11
CA GLY A 91 -15.43 11.50 5.88
C GLY A 91 -14.75 12.20 4.70
N THR A 92 -13.47 12.56 4.80
CA THR A 92 -12.76 13.25 3.72
C THR A 92 -12.19 12.25 2.71
N LEU A 93 -12.54 12.41 1.43
CA LEU A 93 -11.89 11.67 0.34
C LEU A 93 -10.39 12.03 0.31
N THR A 94 -9.54 11.01 0.44
CA THR A 94 -8.09 11.17 0.60
C THR A 94 -7.32 10.72 -0.64
N VAL A 95 -7.75 9.63 -1.28
CA VAL A 95 -7.09 9.04 -2.45
C VAL A 95 -8.13 8.54 -3.43
N THR A 96 -7.88 8.77 -4.72
CA THR A 96 -8.56 8.09 -5.83
C THR A 96 -7.49 7.39 -6.67
N ALA A 97 -7.65 6.09 -6.91
CA ALA A 97 -6.82 5.30 -7.81
C ALA A 97 -7.69 4.77 -8.96
N ARG A 98 -7.09 4.56 -10.13
CA ARG A 98 -7.79 4.07 -11.33
C ARG A 98 -7.33 2.66 -11.65
N GLU A 99 -8.25 1.86 -12.20
CA GLU A 99 -7.89 0.52 -12.65
C GLU A 99 -6.91 0.56 -13.83
N GLU A 100 -5.82 -0.20 -13.71
CA GLU A 100 -4.85 -0.51 -14.75
C GLU A 100 -4.50 -2.00 -14.72
N GLY A 101 -4.80 -2.73 -15.80
CA GLY A 101 -4.41 -4.14 -15.91
C GLY A 101 -5.09 -5.07 -14.89
N ASN A 102 -6.34 -4.78 -14.50
CA ASN A 102 -7.10 -5.48 -13.45
C ASN A 102 -6.59 -5.23 -12.02
N LEU A 103 -5.81 -4.17 -11.79
CA LEU A 103 -5.33 -3.72 -10.49
C LEU A 103 -5.67 -2.23 -10.31
N PHE A 104 -5.89 -1.80 -9.06
CA PHE A 104 -6.08 -0.39 -8.70
C PHE A 104 -4.80 0.19 -8.07
#